data_AF-A0A8T4QL37-F1
#
_entry.id   AF-A0A8T4QL37-F1
#
_cell.length_a   1.000
_cell.length_b   1.000
_cell.length_c   1.000
_cell.angle_alpha   90.00
_cell.angle_beta   90.00
_cell.angle_gamma   90.00
#
_symmetry.space_group_name_H-M   'P 1'
#
loop_
_entity.id
_entity.type
_entity.pdbx_description
1 polymer ?
#
loop_
_entity_poly.entity_id
_entity_poly.type
_entity_poly.pdbx_seq_one_letter_code
_entity_poly.pdbx_strand_id
1 'polypeptide(L)'
;MVYPYATKEQLTSGKPYHFAEYPPDEFLRDYRQSREVITFSPFDEIKNWNEEKIRKEGKSLIKEVEEGKSVETSRALEILYHILKSKNLDLYGQAEHLLKRYRRKVELKKLKQQHQGKELKNTGSEAGVFEYVWLGACLGIHYLHSQNLQSLSTLLKVNDEVIAKAGKLNKKEQSVAALSLDSEKIGILKLKENLQIRPLKERLQKRKLKANNPTTIQNLGMIVQDKLRSRAYLQSLLEAGFKPEKVLILEQKEARNDALEKPIKNNKFFRDTEKVQETCQRVRIPYEVIAAGDFNMPQVVEALQKEKGKYYVFSGSGILQEEILSTGKKLIHVHPGIVPQYRGSTCFLYSLLAEGKCGATAFFMDAGIDTGKVILQREFLPPDEETDIDRVYDNYIRAQVLVEVVTKLVKEGTLEGREQKEEGETYYVIHPVLRVIAGVYYRGS
;
A
#
# COMPACT_ATOMS: atom_id res chain seq x y z
N MET A 1 -10.17 -11.49 5.13
CA MET A 1 -8.78 -11.27 4.71
C MET A 1 -7.81 -11.60 5.82
N VAL A 2 -6.71 -12.19 5.41
CA VAL A 2 -5.73 -12.90 6.22
C VAL A 2 -4.59 -11.88 6.40
N TYR A 3 -4.18 -11.52 7.64
CA TYR A 3 -3.10 -10.53 7.94
C TYR A 3 -1.98 -11.12 8.77
N PRO A 4 -0.69 -10.80 8.50
CA PRO A 4 0.42 -11.31 9.27
C PRO A 4 0.34 -10.68 10.66
N TYR A 5 -0.23 -11.40 11.60
CA TYR A 5 -0.28 -11.00 13.00
C TYR A 5 0.35 -12.11 13.82
N ALA A 6 1.28 -11.75 14.70
CA ALA A 6 1.78 -12.68 15.69
C ALA A 6 0.81 -12.65 16.88
N THR A 7 0.06 -13.73 17.06
CA THR A 7 -0.69 -13.98 18.30
C THR A 7 0.27 -14.03 19.50
N LYS A 8 -0.23 -13.85 20.72
CA LYS A 8 0.58 -13.96 21.95
C LYS A 8 1.40 -15.26 22.01
N GLU A 9 0.84 -16.36 21.52
CA GLU A 9 1.49 -17.67 21.41
C GLU A 9 2.57 -17.72 20.31
N GLN A 10 2.42 -16.97 19.23
CA GLN A 10 3.42 -16.86 18.16
C GLN A 10 4.56 -15.90 18.53
N LEU A 11 4.27 -14.82 19.25
CA LEU A 11 5.27 -13.89 19.80
C LEU A 11 6.21 -14.58 20.79
N THR A 12 5.67 -15.46 21.66
CA THR A 12 6.47 -16.20 22.65
C THR A 12 7.21 -17.41 22.04
N SER A 13 6.68 -18.02 20.98
CA SER A 13 7.29 -19.21 20.34
C SER A 13 8.24 -18.89 19.18
N GLY A 14 8.40 -17.63 18.79
CA GLY A 14 9.24 -17.23 17.65
C GLY A 14 8.77 -17.78 16.30
N LYS A 15 7.49 -18.16 16.20
CA LYS A 15 6.90 -18.71 14.98
C LYS A 15 6.64 -17.63 13.93
N PRO A 16 6.58 -17.99 12.63
CA PRO A 16 6.21 -17.08 11.56
C PRO A 16 4.90 -16.32 11.81
N TYR A 17 4.83 -15.08 11.33
CA TYR A 17 3.58 -14.37 11.10
C TYR A 17 2.68 -15.23 10.20
N HIS A 18 1.54 -15.66 10.72
CA HIS A 18 0.50 -16.26 9.90
C HIS A 18 -0.53 -15.21 9.57
N PHE A 19 -1.05 -15.31 8.35
CA PHE A 19 -2.15 -14.48 7.94
C PHE A 19 -3.43 -15.00 8.64
N ALA A 20 -4.24 -14.15 9.30
CA ALA A 20 -5.55 -14.55 9.89
C ALA A 20 -6.64 -13.47 9.69
N GLU A 21 -7.91 -13.88 9.56
CA GLU A 21 -9.07 -12.99 9.72
C GLU A 21 -9.25 -12.69 11.20
N TYR A 22 -9.18 -11.42 11.58
CA TYR A 22 -9.30 -11.02 12.99
C TYR A 22 -10.41 -9.98 13.16
N PRO A 23 -11.37 -10.20 14.08
CA PRO A 23 -12.32 -9.16 14.48
C PRO A 23 -11.57 -7.92 14.96
N PRO A 24 -11.96 -6.69 14.56
CA PRO A 24 -11.23 -5.48 14.93
C PRO A 24 -11.00 -5.32 16.44
N ASP A 25 -12.01 -5.63 17.28
CA ASP A 25 -11.91 -5.44 18.73
C ASP A 25 -10.93 -6.41 19.38
N GLU A 26 -10.98 -7.68 18.99
CA GLU A 26 -10.02 -8.67 19.47
C GLU A 26 -8.61 -8.27 19.03
N PHE A 27 -8.45 -7.80 17.79
CA PHE A 27 -7.14 -7.41 17.24
C PHE A 27 -6.57 -6.25 18.04
N LEU A 28 -7.39 -5.23 18.33
CA LEU A 28 -6.98 -4.06 19.09
C LEU A 28 -6.65 -4.42 20.55
N ARG A 29 -7.38 -5.36 21.17
CA ARG A 29 -7.07 -5.87 22.50
C ARG A 29 -5.69 -6.53 22.53
N ASP A 30 -5.43 -7.43 21.61
CA ASP A 30 -4.18 -8.18 21.58
C ASP A 30 -3.01 -7.28 21.19
N TYR A 31 -3.24 -6.34 20.27
CA TYR A 31 -2.31 -5.28 19.95
C TYR A 31 -1.92 -4.52 21.21
N ARG A 32 -2.88 -4.02 22.01
CA ARG A 32 -2.57 -3.31 23.27
C ARG A 32 -1.77 -4.18 24.24
N GLN A 33 -2.20 -5.41 24.48
CA GLN A 33 -1.53 -6.32 25.42
C GLN A 33 -0.08 -6.62 25.02
N SER A 34 0.20 -6.80 23.73
CA SER A 34 1.57 -7.07 23.26
C SER A 34 2.55 -5.91 23.50
N ARG A 35 2.05 -4.67 23.64
CA ARG A 35 2.88 -3.49 23.91
C ARG A 35 3.24 -3.31 25.38
N GLU A 36 2.63 -4.09 26.27
CA GLU A 36 2.94 -4.06 27.72
C GLU A 36 4.18 -4.89 28.08
N VAL A 37 4.74 -5.65 27.13
CA VAL A 37 5.85 -6.59 27.34
C VAL A 37 7.17 -5.89 27.66
N ILE A 38 7.39 -4.69 27.10
CA ILE A 38 8.59 -3.89 27.35
C ILE A 38 8.21 -2.83 28.37
N THR A 39 8.50 -3.12 29.64
CA THR A 39 8.30 -2.17 30.73
C THR A 39 9.45 -1.16 30.78
N PHE A 40 9.09 0.12 30.86
CA PHE A 40 10.00 1.26 30.96
C PHE A 40 11.06 1.05 32.07
N SER A 41 12.35 1.17 31.70
CA SER A 41 13.46 1.39 32.64
C SER A 41 14.04 2.77 32.36
N PRO A 42 14.34 3.59 33.39
CA PRO A 42 14.53 5.03 33.22
C PRO A 42 15.67 5.40 32.26
N PHE A 43 15.49 6.54 31.62
CA PHE A 43 16.31 7.30 30.66
C PHE A 43 17.84 7.38 30.85
N ASP A 44 18.41 6.76 31.89
CA ASP A 44 19.80 6.97 32.31
C ASP A 44 20.84 6.32 31.37
N GLU A 45 20.44 5.36 30.53
CA GLU A 45 21.39 4.66 29.64
C GLU A 45 21.59 5.32 28.26
N ILE A 46 20.71 6.21 27.82
CA ILE A 46 20.84 6.90 26.53
C ILE A 46 21.56 8.24 26.74
N LYS A 47 22.87 8.27 26.46
CA LYS A 47 23.67 9.50 26.53
C LYS A 47 23.13 10.56 25.57
N ASN A 48 22.62 11.67 26.11
CA ASN A 48 22.28 12.84 25.29
C ASN A 48 23.56 13.48 24.73
N TRP A 49 23.62 13.68 23.42
CA TRP A 49 24.73 14.38 22.77
C TRP A 49 24.48 15.88 22.79
N ASN A 50 25.54 16.66 22.98
CA ASN A 50 25.49 18.11 22.78
C ASN A 50 25.47 18.44 21.29
N GLU A 51 25.09 19.67 20.95
CA GLU A 51 24.91 20.10 19.56
C GLU A 51 26.19 19.96 18.72
N GLU A 52 27.35 20.30 19.30
CA GLU A 52 28.65 20.20 18.63
C GLU A 52 28.96 18.76 18.20
N LYS A 53 28.75 17.79 19.09
CA LYS A 53 28.95 16.37 18.79
C LYS A 53 27.97 15.90 17.71
N ILE A 54 26.70 16.29 17.78
CA ILE A 54 25.70 15.89 16.76
C ILE A 54 26.09 16.44 15.39
N ARG A 55 26.52 17.71 15.30
CA ARG A 55 26.99 18.31 14.04
C ARG A 55 28.24 17.60 13.50
N LYS A 56 29.22 17.33 14.36
CA LYS A 56 30.46 16.65 13.96
C LYS A 56 30.20 15.26 13.40
N GLU A 57 29.50 14.43 14.17
CA GLU A 57 29.19 13.04 13.77
C GLU A 57 28.21 13.00 12.59
N GLY A 58 27.21 13.88 12.57
CA GLY A 58 26.25 13.97 11.49
C GLY A 58 26.87 14.36 10.16
N LYS A 59 27.72 15.40 10.13
CA LYS A 59 28.45 15.80 8.91
C LYS A 59 29.38 14.69 8.42
N SER A 60 30.04 13.99 9.35
CA SER A 60 30.89 12.84 9.03
C SER A 60 30.09 11.72 8.36
N LEU A 61 28.96 11.32 8.96
CA LEU A 61 28.07 10.29 8.43
C LEU A 61 27.56 10.66 7.03
N ILE A 62 27.06 11.88 6.85
CA ILE A 62 26.48 12.32 5.58
C ILE A 62 27.55 12.29 4.48
N LYS A 63 28.74 12.82 4.77
CA LYS A 63 29.88 12.78 3.84
C LYS A 63 30.27 11.35 3.46
N GLU A 64 30.34 10.44 4.43
CA GLU A 64 30.65 9.02 4.16
C GLU A 64 29.61 8.39 3.23
N VAL A 65 28.32 8.65 3.45
CA VAL A 65 27.25 8.11 2.59
C VAL A 65 27.26 8.73 1.19
N GLU A 66 27.52 10.04 1.07
CA GLU A 66 27.65 10.74 -0.22
C GLU A 66 28.85 10.25 -1.02
N GLU A 67 29.97 9.95 -0.37
CA GLU A 67 31.17 9.35 -0.97
C GLU A 67 31.00 7.85 -1.29
N GLY A 68 29.83 7.26 -1.03
CA GLY A 68 29.54 5.85 -1.29
C GLY A 68 30.27 4.87 -0.37
N LYS A 69 30.79 5.34 0.77
CA LYS A 69 31.48 4.49 1.75
C LYS A 69 30.50 3.55 2.45
N SER A 70 31.01 2.39 2.86
CA SER A 70 30.27 1.47 3.72
C SER A 70 30.17 2.07 5.12
N VAL A 71 28.95 2.18 5.65
CA VAL A 71 28.68 2.68 7.01
C VAL A 71 27.92 1.62 7.78
N GLU A 72 28.33 1.39 9.02
CA GLU A 72 27.62 0.51 9.94
C GLU A 72 26.21 1.05 10.24
N THR A 73 25.19 0.22 10.00
CA THR A 73 23.77 0.61 10.15
C THR A 73 23.44 1.07 11.57
N SER A 74 23.99 0.39 12.58
CA SER A 74 23.85 0.71 14.00
C SER A 74 24.30 2.15 14.31
N ARG A 75 25.53 2.50 13.91
CA ARG A 75 26.12 3.84 14.05
C ARG A 75 25.28 4.89 13.33
N ALA A 76 24.88 4.60 12.09
CA ALA A 76 24.07 5.53 11.31
C ALA A 76 22.73 5.83 11.99
N LEU A 77 22.01 4.82 12.49
CA LEU A 77 20.72 5.00 13.15
C LEU A 77 20.83 5.73 14.50
N GLU A 78 21.89 5.50 15.29
CA GLU A 78 22.12 6.25 16.53
C GLU A 78 22.39 7.75 16.25
N ILE A 79 23.20 8.06 15.24
CA ILE A 79 23.45 9.44 14.78
C ILE A 79 22.14 10.07 14.27
N LEU A 80 21.38 9.36 13.44
CA LEU A 80 20.09 9.84 12.92
C LEU A 80 19.11 10.15 14.04
N TYR A 81 19.01 9.30 15.07
CA TYR A 81 18.16 9.56 16.23
C TYR A 81 18.51 10.90 16.88
N HIS A 82 19.79 11.17 17.11
CA HIS A 82 20.23 12.42 17.74
C HIS A 82 19.97 13.64 16.85
N ILE A 83 20.17 13.53 15.53
CA ILE A 83 19.84 14.61 14.58
C ILE A 83 18.33 14.88 14.61
N LEU A 84 17.49 13.84 14.47
CA LEU A 84 16.03 13.98 14.44
C LEU A 84 15.48 14.54 15.76
N LYS A 85 16.02 14.10 16.91
CA LYS A 85 15.64 14.58 18.25
C LYS A 85 15.92 16.07 18.43
N SER A 86 16.98 16.58 17.80
CA SER A 86 17.41 17.99 17.95
C SER A 86 16.53 19.01 17.22
N LYS A 87 15.71 18.58 16.24
CA LYS A 87 14.76 19.37 15.42
C LYS A 87 15.32 20.50 14.56
N ASN A 88 16.35 21.22 15.01
CA ASN A 88 16.77 22.51 14.44
C ASN A 88 18.20 22.50 13.90
N LEU A 89 18.75 21.31 13.63
CA LEU A 89 20.05 21.18 12.99
C LEU A 89 19.91 21.32 11.47
N ASP A 90 20.92 21.96 10.87
CA ASP A 90 21.14 22.08 9.42
C ASP A 90 21.16 20.72 8.68
N LEU A 91 21.29 19.63 9.43
CA LEU A 91 21.34 18.25 8.93
C LEU A 91 19.98 17.54 8.85
N TYR A 92 18.88 18.16 9.30
CA TYR A 92 17.58 17.46 9.41
C TYR A 92 17.09 16.89 8.07
N GLY A 93 17.15 17.68 6.99
CA GLY A 93 16.71 17.22 5.67
C GLY A 93 17.55 16.06 5.12
N GLN A 94 18.87 16.07 5.35
CA GLN A 94 19.76 14.97 4.98
C GLN A 94 19.47 13.71 5.80
N ALA A 95 19.19 13.87 7.10
CA ALA A 95 18.79 12.77 7.97
C ALA A 95 17.45 12.16 7.54
N GLU A 96 16.47 12.98 7.13
CA GLU A 96 15.19 12.50 6.61
C GLU A 96 15.36 11.67 5.32
N HIS A 97 16.21 12.14 4.40
CA HIS A 97 16.54 11.39 3.19
C HIS A 97 17.19 10.03 3.48
N LEU A 98 18.13 9.97 4.44
CA LEU A 98 18.72 8.71 4.90
C LEU A 98 17.69 7.81 5.58
N LEU A 99 16.81 8.35 6.42
CA LEU A 99 15.73 7.60 7.05
C LEU A 99 14.77 7.00 6.01
N LYS A 100 14.42 7.75 4.95
CA LYS A 100 13.62 7.25 3.82
C LYS A 100 14.29 6.03 3.17
N ARG A 101 15.62 6.03 3.04
CA ARG A 101 16.40 4.88 2.53
C ARG A 101 16.33 3.66 3.46
N TYR A 102 16.49 3.83 4.78
CA TYR A 102 16.38 2.73 5.74
C TYR A 102 14.96 2.16 5.81
N ARG A 103 13.95 3.03 5.83
CA ARG A 103 12.53 2.67 5.77
C ARG A 103 12.24 1.81 4.54
N ARG A 104 12.67 2.25 3.35
CA ARG A 104 12.54 1.49 2.10
C ARG A 104 13.19 0.11 2.17
N LYS A 105 14.39 -0.02 2.76
CA LYS A 105 15.06 -1.32 2.92
C LYS A 105 14.22 -2.30 3.75
N VAL A 106 13.66 -1.85 4.87
CA VAL A 106 12.81 -2.69 5.75
C VAL A 106 11.52 -3.10 5.04
N GLU A 107 10.84 -2.16 4.38
CA GLU A 107 9.59 -2.45 3.67
C GLU A 107 9.81 -3.42 2.50
N LEU A 108 10.88 -3.25 1.72
CA LEU A 108 11.23 -4.19 0.65
C LEU A 108 11.65 -5.57 1.16
N LYS A 109 12.32 -5.66 2.31
CA LYS A 109 12.65 -6.95 2.94
C LYS A 109 11.37 -7.69 3.32
N LYS A 110 10.40 -7.00 3.95
CA LYS A 110 9.10 -7.58 4.29
C LYS A 110 8.30 -7.98 3.03
N LEU A 111 8.30 -7.17 1.97
CA LEU A 111 7.63 -7.48 0.70
C LEU A 111 8.21 -8.71 -0.02
N LYS A 112 9.54 -8.82 -0.12
CA LYS A 112 10.19 -9.98 -0.76
C LYS A 112 9.86 -11.29 -0.04
N GLN A 113 9.72 -11.23 1.28
CA GLN A 113 9.29 -12.36 2.10
C GLN A 113 7.81 -12.73 1.81
N GLN A 114 6.93 -11.75 1.61
CA GLN A 114 5.51 -11.99 1.25
C GLN A 114 5.33 -12.69 -0.11
N HIS A 115 6.12 -12.32 -1.13
CA HIS A 115 5.96 -12.87 -2.48
C HIS A 115 6.53 -14.27 -2.67
N GLN A 116 7.48 -14.70 -1.84
CA GLN A 116 8.14 -16.01 -2.01
C GLN A 116 7.39 -17.19 -1.37
N GLY A 117 6.23 -16.97 -0.74
CA GLY A 117 5.44 -18.04 -0.10
C GLY A 117 6.18 -18.80 1.01
N LYS A 118 7.39 -18.36 1.37
CA LYS A 118 8.17 -18.96 2.45
C LYS A 118 7.53 -18.54 3.76
N GLU A 119 7.10 -19.54 4.54
CA GLU A 119 7.03 -19.40 6.00
C GLU A 119 8.29 -18.67 6.47
N LEU A 120 8.17 -17.76 7.44
CA LEU A 120 9.32 -17.10 8.04
C LEU A 120 10.24 -18.13 8.69
N LYS A 121 11.09 -18.76 7.90
CA LYS A 121 12.34 -19.27 8.42
C LYS A 121 13.14 -18.04 8.79
N ASN A 122 13.48 -17.96 10.07
CA ASN A 122 14.38 -16.97 10.61
C ASN A 122 15.68 -17.05 9.78
N THR A 123 15.79 -16.24 8.72
CA THR A 123 16.89 -16.35 7.77
C THR A 123 18.13 -15.86 8.49
N GLY A 124 19.06 -16.77 8.73
CA GLY A 124 20.35 -16.57 9.37
C GLY A 124 21.23 -15.56 8.64
N SER A 125 20.93 -14.30 8.88
CA SER A 125 21.85 -13.25 9.31
C SER A 125 20.94 -12.20 9.95
N GLU A 126 20.70 -12.35 11.26
CA GLU A 126 19.87 -11.43 12.03
C GLU A 126 20.48 -10.03 11.89
N ALA A 127 19.83 -9.15 11.12
CA ALA A 127 19.86 -7.73 11.41
C ALA A 127 19.64 -7.61 12.92
N GLY A 128 20.67 -7.13 13.64
CA GLY A 128 20.67 -7.16 15.09
C GLY A 128 19.43 -6.49 15.62
N VAL A 129 18.87 -6.99 16.72
CA VAL A 129 17.67 -6.40 17.34
C VAL A 129 17.86 -4.89 17.56
N PHE A 130 19.10 -4.48 17.84
CA PHE A 130 19.61 -3.11 17.81
C PHE A 130 19.12 -2.26 16.62
N GLU A 131 19.25 -2.73 15.39
CA GLU A 131 18.91 -1.94 14.19
C GLU A 131 17.41 -1.63 14.12
N TYR A 132 16.56 -2.60 14.47
CA TYR A 132 15.12 -2.39 14.54
C TYR A 132 14.74 -1.44 15.68
N VAL A 133 15.36 -1.59 16.84
CA VAL A 133 15.13 -0.73 18.01
C VAL A 133 15.41 0.75 17.70
N TRP A 134 16.59 1.03 17.14
CA TRP A 134 16.97 2.41 16.80
C TRP A 134 16.22 2.97 15.60
N LEU A 135 15.91 2.14 14.60
CA LEU A 135 15.04 2.56 13.50
C LEU A 135 13.64 2.92 14.01
N GLY A 136 13.08 2.14 14.93
CA GLY A 136 11.81 2.45 15.58
C GLY A 136 11.84 3.82 16.25
N ALA A 137 12.84 4.09 17.08
CA ALA A 137 13.00 5.39 17.72
C ALA A 137 13.10 6.55 16.69
N CYS A 138 13.88 6.38 15.61
CA CYS A 138 13.97 7.38 14.54
C CYS A 138 12.62 7.63 13.84
N LEU A 139 11.89 6.56 13.50
CA LEU A 139 10.58 6.64 12.86
C LEU A 139 9.53 7.30 13.75
N GLY A 140 9.56 7.00 15.06
CA GLY A 140 8.72 7.64 16.07
C GLY A 140 8.93 9.14 16.14
N ILE A 141 10.17 9.58 16.32
CA ILE A 141 10.51 11.02 16.34
C ILE A 141 10.10 11.68 15.03
N HIS A 142 10.45 11.06 13.89
CA HIS A 142 10.11 11.59 12.59
C HIS A 142 8.59 11.78 12.44
N TYR A 143 7.78 10.77 12.76
CA TYR A 143 6.32 10.89 12.70
C TYR A 143 5.78 11.98 13.63
N LEU A 144 6.27 12.06 14.86
CA LEU A 144 5.80 13.07 15.82
C LEU A 144 6.08 14.51 15.36
N HIS A 145 7.03 14.72 14.44
CA HIS A 145 7.38 16.02 13.87
C HIS A 145 6.69 16.28 12.53
N SER A 146 6.75 15.32 11.60
CA SER A 146 6.30 15.51 10.21
C SER A 146 4.87 15.02 9.95
N GLN A 147 4.30 14.22 10.87
CA GLN A 147 3.05 13.49 10.68
C GLN A 147 3.06 12.55 9.45
N ASN A 148 4.24 12.14 8.99
CA ASN A 148 4.38 11.24 7.83
C ASN A 148 3.81 9.84 8.14
N LEU A 149 2.62 9.53 7.60
CA LEU A 149 1.92 8.28 7.88
C LEU A 149 2.70 7.02 7.49
N GLN A 150 3.57 7.10 6.47
CA GLN A 150 4.42 5.97 6.09
C GLN A 150 5.43 5.67 7.20
N SER A 151 5.96 6.69 7.89
CA SER A 151 6.80 6.47 9.08
C SER A 151 6.04 5.84 10.24
N LEU A 152 4.80 6.24 10.53
CA LEU A 152 3.98 5.58 11.56
C LEU A 152 3.65 4.13 11.19
N SER A 153 3.31 3.88 9.93
CA SER A 153 3.03 2.53 9.41
C SER A 153 4.24 1.62 9.52
N THR A 154 5.44 2.10 9.14
CA THR A 154 6.67 1.33 9.30
C THR A 154 7.06 1.19 10.77
N LEU A 155 6.84 2.20 11.61
CA LEU A 155 7.10 2.14 13.06
C LEU A 155 6.34 0.98 13.71
N LEU A 156 5.04 0.89 13.45
CA LEU A 156 4.19 -0.20 13.97
C LEU A 156 4.75 -1.58 13.62
N LYS A 157 5.12 -1.77 12.35
CA LYS A 157 5.72 -3.01 11.85
C LYS A 157 7.10 -3.30 12.46
N VAL A 158 7.87 -2.27 12.76
CA VAL A 158 9.19 -2.39 13.42
C VAL A 158 9.00 -2.77 14.87
N ASN A 159 8.03 -2.14 15.57
CA ASN A 159 7.73 -2.44 16.97
C ASN A 159 7.18 -3.86 17.16
N ASP A 160 6.38 -4.40 16.22
CA ASP A 160 6.00 -5.82 16.25
C ASP A 160 7.23 -6.74 16.31
N GLU A 161 8.26 -6.44 15.50
CA GLU A 161 9.50 -7.21 15.45
C GLU A 161 10.33 -7.07 16.73
N VAL A 162 10.37 -5.86 17.29
CA VAL A 162 11.07 -5.57 18.56
C VAL A 162 10.39 -6.32 19.72
N ILE A 163 9.06 -6.28 19.79
CA ILE A 163 8.28 -6.98 20.83
C ILE A 163 8.47 -8.50 20.73
N ALA A 164 8.45 -9.06 19.51
CA ALA A 164 8.70 -10.49 19.30
C ALA A 164 10.09 -10.94 19.79
N LYS A 165 11.02 -10.01 19.95
CA LYS A 165 12.39 -10.25 20.41
C LYS A 165 12.69 -9.59 21.76
N ALA A 166 11.68 -9.17 22.51
CA ALA A 166 11.84 -8.41 23.76
C ALA A 166 12.77 -9.12 24.76
N GLY A 167 12.68 -10.45 24.88
CA GLY A 167 13.53 -11.25 25.76
C GLY A 167 15.01 -11.30 25.37
N LYS A 168 15.39 -10.83 24.19
CA LYS A 168 16.79 -10.76 23.70
C LYS A 168 17.41 -9.37 23.85
N LEU A 169 16.65 -8.37 24.29
CA LEU A 169 17.12 -6.98 24.37
C LEU A 169 18.02 -6.77 25.59
N ASN A 170 19.16 -6.11 25.41
CA ASN A 170 19.94 -5.58 26.53
C ASN A 170 19.29 -4.30 27.11
N LYS A 171 19.77 -3.80 28.26
CA LYS A 171 19.17 -2.64 28.95
C LYS A 171 19.09 -1.37 28.10
N LYS A 172 20.13 -1.06 27.31
CA LYS A 172 20.16 0.08 26.39
C LYS A 172 19.09 -0.09 25.30
N GLU A 173 18.99 -1.28 24.72
CA GLU A 173 17.99 -1.59 23.70
C GLU A 173 16.56 -1.57 24.26
N GLN A 174 16.32 -2.07 25.47
CA GLN A 174 15.02 -1.98 26.15
C GLN A 174 14.61 -0.52 26.35
N SER A 175 15.54 0.34 26.74
CA SER A 175 15.30 1.78 26.94
C SER A 175 14.92 2.47 25.62
N VAL A 176 15.64 2.20 24.54
CA VAL A 176 15.33 2.77 23.21
C VAL A 176 14.03 2.20 22.64
N ALA A 177 13.76 0.91 22.86
CA ALA A 177 12.50 0.28 22.46
C ALA A 177 11.30 0.91 23.18
N ALA A 178 11.41 1.19 24.47
CA ALA A 178 10.37 1.90 25.21
C ALA A 178 10.04 3.27 24.59
N LEU A 179 11.05 4.06 24.19
CA LEU A 179 10.84 5.33 23.48
C LEU A 179 10.10 5.16 22.15
N SER A 180 10.42 4.10 21.41
CA SER A 180 9.75 3.76 20.15
C SER A 180 8.27 3.42 20.37
N LEU A 181 7.96 2.67 21.43
CA LEU A 181 6.59 2.29 21.81
C LEU A 181 5.78 3.49 22.32
N ASP A 182 6.40 4.38 23.11
CA ASP A 182 5.77 5.63 23.54
C ASP A 182 5.46 6.54 22.35
N SER A 183 6.40 6.64 21.39
CA SER A 183 6.20 7.41 20.17
C SER A 183 5.08 6.84 19.30
N GLU A 184 4.97 5.51 19.21
CA GLU A 184 3.84 4.82 18.55
C GLU A 184 2.51 5.19 19.22
N LYS A 185 2.43 5.08 20.55
CA LYS A 185 1.22 5.38 21.32
C LYS A 185 0.79 6.83 21.15
N ILE A 186 1.70 7.78 21.35
CA ILE A 186 1.44 9.22 21.15
C ILE A 186 1.04 9.46 19.69
N GLY A 187 1.72 8.80 18.75
CA GLY A 187 1.45 8.95 17.34
C GLY A 187 0.03 8.52 16.94
N ILE A 188 -0.43 7.38 17.46
CA ILE A 188 -1.81 6.92 17.25
C ILE A 188 -2.84 7.88 17.84
N LEU A 189 -2.58 8.41 19.04
CA LEU A 189 -3.48 9.39 19.67
C LEU A 189 -3.59 10.66 18.83
N LYS A 190 -2.44 11.23 18.43
CA LYS A 190 -2.40 12.39 17.53
C LYS A 190 -3.10 12.15 16.20
N LEU A 191 -2.89 10.97 15.61
CA LEU A 191 -3.58 10.61 14.38
C LEU A 191 -5.10 10.69 14.58
N LYS A 192 -5.61 10.08 15.64
CA LYS A 192 -7.05 10.07 15.97
C LYS A 192 -7.61 11.48 16.20
N GLU A 193 -6.88 12.33 16.91
CA GLU A 193 -7.26 13.73 17.13
C GLU A 193 -7.37 14.52 15.82
N ASN A 194 -6.52 14.20 14.82
CA ASN A 194 -6.48 14.89 13.53
C ASN A 194 -7.48 14.36 12.50
N LEU A 195 -8.17 13.24 12.76
CA LEU A 195 -9.15 12.69 11.83
C LEU A 195 -10.34 13.66 11.74
N GLN A 196 -10.45 14.34 10.59
CA GLN A 196 -11.58 15.22 10.29
C GLN A 196 -12.85 14.40 10.06
N ILE A 197 -13.66 14.21 11.10
CA ILE A 197 -14.99 13.60 10.97
C ILE A 197 -15.88 14.58 10.21
N ARG A 198 -16.08 14.36 8.92
CA ARG A 198 -17.08 15.10 8.14
C ARG A 198 -18.37 14.28 8.07
N PRO A 199 -19.52 14.81 8.54
CA PRO A 199 -20.81 14.19 8.28
C PRO A 199 -21.02 14.10 6.76
N LEU A 200 -21.32 12.90 6.27
CA LEU A 200 -21.65 12.64 4.87
C LEU A 200 -22.85 13.53 4.47
N LYS A 201 -22.63 14.58 3.68
CA LYS A 201 -23.74 15.40 3.12
C LYS A 201 -23.99 15.18 1.64
N GLU A 202 -23.16 14.41 0.93
CA GLU A 202 -23.44 14.07 -0.46
C GLU A 202 -23.65 12.57 -0.62
N ARG A 203 -24.87 12.20 -1.01
CA ARG A 203 -25.20 10.88 -1.53
C ARG A 203 -24.36 10.66 -2.78
N LEU A 204 -23.54 9.60 -2.79
CA LEU A 204 -23.01 9.03 -4.04
C LEU A 204 -24.17 8.95 -5.04
N GLN A 205 -24.12 9.75 -6.09
CA GLN A 205 -25.19 9.80 -7.07
C GLN A 205 -25.29 8.42 -7.71
N LYS A 206 -26.36 7.68 -7.38
CA LYS A 206 -26.76 6.50 -8.11
C LYS A 206 -26.99 6.93 -9.56
N ARG A 207 -26.03 6.67 -10.45
CA ARG A 207 -26.30 6.73 -11.89
C ARG A 207 -27.34 5.66 -12.19
N LYS A 208 -28.51 6.07 -12.66
CA LYS A 208 -29.51 5.14 -13.17
C LYS A 208 -28.92 4.41 -14.37
N LEU A 209 -28.89 3.08 -14.28
CA LEU A 209 -28.58 2.14 -15.36
C LEU A 209 -29.32 2.57 -16.63
N LYS A 210 -28.56 2.96 -17.65
CA LYS A 210 -29.08 3.28 -18.99
C LYS A 210 -28.15 2.70 -20.04
N ALA A 211 -28.17 1.38 -20.19
CA ALA A 211 -27.90 0.75 -21.47
C ALA A 211 -28.33 -0.71 -21.41
N ASN A 212 -29.42 -1.07 -22.10
CA ASN A 212 -29.77 -2.48 -22.31
C ASN A 212 -28.87 -3.14 -23.38
N ASN A 213 -27.97 -2.39 -24.03
CA ASN A 213 -26.99 -2.88 -25.00
C ASN A 213 -25.70 -2.04 -24.95
N PRO A 214 -24.61 -2.51 -24.33
CA PRO A 214 -23.33 -1.80 -24.32
C PRO A 214 -22.67 -1.83 -25.71
N THR A 215 -21.99 -0.74 -26.06
CA THR A 215 -21.30 -0.57 -27.34
C THR A 215 -19.83 -0.97 -27.22
N THR A 216 -19.31 -1.72 -28.19
CA THR A 216 -17.89 -2.07 -28.27
C THR A 216 -17.06 -0.81 -28.56
N ILE A 217 -16.09 -0.52 -27.71
CA ILE A 217 -15.20 0.63 -27.85
C ILE A 217 -13.97 0.22 -28.65
N GLN A 218 -13.83 0.78 -29.84
CA GLN A 218 -12.68 0.52 -30.71
C GLN A 218 -11.36 0.90 -30.01
N ASN A 219 -10.33 0.11 -30.25
CA ASN A 219 -8.98 0.29 -29.68
C ASN A 219 -8.88 0.09 -28.16
N LEU A 220 -9.91 -0.43 -27.50
CA LEU A 220 -9.91 -0.69 -26.06
C LEU A 220 -9.98 -2.20 -25.78
N GLY A 221 -8.92 -2.75 -25.21
CA GLY A 221 -8.89 -4.08 -24.61
C GLY A 221 -8.75 -4.06 -23.10
N MET A 222 -8.85 -5.22 -22.47
CA MET A 222 -8.49 -5.40 -21.06
C MET A 222 -7.51 -6.58 -20.92
N ILE A 223 -6.55 -6.46 -20.01
CA ILE A 223 -5.64 -7.54 -19.62
C ILE A 223 -5.66 -7.65 -18.10
N VAL A 224 -6.15 -8.78 -17.59
CA VAL A 224 -6.60 -8.89 -16.20
C VAL A 224 -6.27 -10.24 -15.57
N GLN A 225 -6.17 -10.26 -14.25
CA GLN A 225 -6.42 -11.46 -13.43
C GLN A 225 -7.86 -11.42 -12.91
N ASP A 226 -8.53 -12.56 -12.74
CA ASP A 226 -9.87 -12.58 -12.13
C ASP A 226 -9.79 -12.20 -10.64
N LYS A 227 -10.08 -10.92 -10.35
CA LYS A 227 -10.06 -10.32 -9.01
C LYS A 227 -11.25 -9.39 -8.88
N LEU A 228 -11.63 -9.04 -7.65
CA LEU A 228 -12.69 -8.05 -7.34
C LEU A 228 -12.56 -6.77 -8.18
N ARG A 229 -11.33 -6.26 -8.35
CA ARG A 229 -11.04 -5.10 -9.20
C ARG A 229 -11.46 -5.30 -10.66
N SER A 230 -11.09 -6.43 -11.24
CA SER A 230 -11.38 -6.75 -12.64
C SER A 230 -12.89 -6.93 -12.86
N ARG A 231 -13.57 -7.58 -11.88
CA ARG A 231 -15.03 -7.73 -11.85
C ARG A 231 -15.70 -6.35 -11.80
N ALA A 232 -15.28 -5.47 -10.88
CA ALA A 232 -15.79 -4.11 -10.76
C ALA A 232 -15.56 -3.26 -12.01
N TYR A 233 -14.37 -3.33 -12.63
CA TYR A 233 -14.04 -2.59 -13.84
C TYR A 233 -14.95 -2.98 -15.00
N LEU A 234 -15.02 -4.28 -15.30
CA LEU A 234 -15.79 -4.75 -16.44
C LEU A 234 -17.29 -4.48 -16.25
N GLN A 235 -17.83 -4.76 -15.06
CA GLN A 235 -19.24 -4.52 -14.79
C GLN A 235 -19.59 -3.02 -14.82
N SER A 236 -18.76 -2.15 -14.25
CA SER A 236 -19.01 -0.68 -14.29
C SER A 236 -18.93 -0.12 -15.72
N LEU A 237 -18.04 -0.64 -16.57
CA LEU A 237 -18.01 -0.26 -17.98
C LEU A 237 -19.29 -0.68 -18.70
N LEU A 238 -19.76 -1.91 -18.48
CA LEU A 238 -20.99 -2.41 -19.08
C LEU A 238 -22.22 -1.60 -18.62
N GLU A 239 -22.29 -1.25 -17.35
CA GLU A 239 -23.34 -0.38 -16.80
C GLU A 239 -23.32 1.03 -17.39
N ALA A 240 -22.13 1.53 -17.74
CA ALA A 240 -21.95 2.80 -18.45
C ALA A 240 -22.21 2.69 -19.97
N GLY A 241 -22.56 1.50 -20.47
CA GLY A 241 -22.84 1.26 -21.89
C GLY A 241 -21.60 1.01 -22.74
N PHE A 242 -20.47 0.65 -22.13
CA PHE A 242 -19.20 0.40 -22.82
C PHE A 242 -18.77 -1.06 -22.69
N LYS A 243 -18.15 -1.59 -23.75
CA LYS A 243 -17.58 -2.93 -23.79
C LYS A 243 -16.20 -2.88 -24.45
N PRO A 244 -15.16 -3.53 -23.89
CA PRO A 244 -13.88 -3.69 -24.59
C PRO A 244 -14.01 -4.63 -25.80
N GLU A 245 -13.12 -4.49 -26.78
CA GLU A 245 -13.05 -5.37 -27.96
C GLU A 245 -12.69 -6.80 -27.58
N LYS A 246 -11.74 -6.97 -26.64
CA LYS A 246 -11.31 -8.27 -26.14
C LYS A 246 -10.81 -8.16 -24.69
N VAL A 247 -10.94 -9.25 -23.95
CA VAL A 247 -10.38 -9.41 -22.60
C VAL A 247 -9.37 -10.56 -22.59
N LEU A 248 -8.12 -10.27 -22.24
CA LEU A 248 -7.10 -11.27 -21.94
C LEU A 248 -7.15 -11.57 -20.44
N ILE A 249 -7.44 -12.82 -20.08
CA ILE A 249 -7.61 -13.28 -18.70
C ILE A 249 -6.42 -14.16 -18.33
N LEU A 250 -5.60 -13.73 -17.38
CA LEU A 250 -4.55 -14.57 -16.82
C LEU A 250 -5.13 -15.48 -15.74
N GLU A 251 -4.84 -16.77 -15.87
CA GLU A 251 -5.19 -17.81 -14.89
C GLU A 251 -3.91 -18.44 -14.35
N GLN A 252 -3.76 -18.46 -13.03
CA GLN A 252 -2.64 -19.13 -12.37
C GLN A 252 -3.01 -20.60 -12.12
N LYS A 253 -2.16 -21.55 -12.54
CA LYS A 253 -2.41 -23.00 -12.38
C LYS A 253 -2.44 -23.45 -10.91
N GLU A 254 -1.72 -22.76 -10.04
CA GLU A 254 -1.79 -23.00 -8.60
C GLU A 254 -2.95 -22.17 -8.06
N ALA A 255 -4.07 -22.82 -7.84
CA ALA A 255 -5.17 -22.25 -7.08
C ALA A 255 -4.60 -21.75 -5.74
N ARG A 256 -4.48 -20.44 -5.57
CA ARG A 256 -4.79 -19.89 -4.25
C ARG A 256 -6.19 -20.41 -3.95
N ASN A 257 -6.45 -20.87 -2.73
CA ASN A 257 -7.75 -21.40 -2.34
C ASN A 257 -8.86 -20.36 -2.58
N ASP A 258 -9.34 -20.26 -3.82
CA ASP A 258 -10.46 -19.43 -4.26
C ASP A 258 -11.77 -20.02 -3.73
N ALA A 259 -11.71 -21.27 -3.22
CA ALA A 259 -12.77 -21.99 -2.51
C ALA A 259 -13.31 -21.27 -1.25
N LEU A 260 -12.87 -20.05 -0.93
CA LEU A 260 -13.27 -19.31 0.26
C LEU A 260 -13.58 -17.82 0.05
N GLU A 261 -13.74 -17.30 -1.17
CA GLU A 261 -14.34 -15.97 -1.32
C GLU A 261 -15.85 -16.05 -1.04
N LYS A 262 -16.21 -16.09 0.25
CA LYS A 262 -17.58 -15.88 0.70
C LYS A 262 -18.10 -14.56 0.08
N PRO A 263 -19.34 -14.56 -0.43
CA PRO A 263 -19.97 -13.35 -0.95
C PRO A 263 -19.79 -12.20 0.04
N ILE A 264 -19.43 -11.02 -0.46
CA ILE A 264 -19.28 -9.84 0.36
C ILE A 264 -20.69 -9.35 0.73
N LYS A 265 -20.99 -9.40 2.02
CA LYS A 265 -22.26 -8.90 2.55
C LYS A 265 -22.44 -7.42 2.15
N ASN A 266 -23.66 -7.06 1.74
CA ASN A 266 -24.07 -5.70 1.37
C ASN A 266 -23.27 -5.05 0.22
N ASN A 267 -22.58 -5.82 -0.63
CA ASN A 267 -21.99 -5.27 -1.83
C ASN A 267 -23.08 -4.88 -2.85
N LYS A 268 -23.33 -3.57 -2.98
CA LYS A 268 -24.32 -2.98 -3.89
C LYS A 268 -23.71 -2.39 -5.16
N PHE A 269 -22.39 -2.48 -5.34
CA PHE A 269 -21.67 -1.74 -6.39
C PHE A 269 -21.31 -2.60 -7.59
N PHE A 270 -21.06 -3.89 -7.39
CA PHE A 270 -20.80 -4.86 -8.45
C PHE A 270 -21.04 -6.27 -7.91
N ARG A 271 -21.20 -7.26 -8.79
CA ARG A 271 -21.31 -8.68 -8.42
C ARG A 271 -19.93 -9.22 -8.15
N ASP A 272 -19.59 -9.41 -6.89
CA ASP A 272 -18.29 -9.93 -6.46
C ASP A 272 -18.11 -11.41 -6.78
N THR A 273 -19.18 -12.20 -6.89
CA THR A 273 -19.08 -13.63 -7.19
C THR A 273 -19.06 -13.98 -8.68
N GLU A 274 -19.46 -13.05 -9.56
CA GLU A 274 -19.47 -13.28 -11.01
C GLU A 274 -18.06 -13.07 -11.58
N LYS A 275 -17.42 -14.16 -12.05
CA LYS A 275 -16.07 -14.10 -12.60
C LYS A 275 -16.03 -13.24 -13.88
N VAL A 276 -14.85 -12.71 -14.20
CA VAL A 276 -14.64 -11.95 -15.44
C VAL A 276 -15.03 -12.78 -16.67
N GLN A 277 -14.66 -14.06 -16.72
CA GLN A 277 -15.01 -14.95 -17.82
C GLN A 277 -16.54 -15.10 -17.98
N GLU A 278 -17.26 -15.31 -16.88
CA GLU A 278 -18.73 -15.43 -16.87
C GLU A 278 -19.38 -14.14 -17.38
N THR A 279 -18.87 -12.99 -16.94
CA THR A 279 -19.30 -11.68 -17.43
C THR A 279 -19.09 -11.55 -18.94
N CYS A 280 -17.90 -11.94 -19.44
CA CYS A 280 -17.59 -11.93 -20.87
C CYS A 280 -18.55 -12.83 -21.66
N GLN A 281 -18.83 -14.04 -21.20
CA GLN A 281 -19.77 -14.96 -21.84
C GLN A 281 -21.19 -14.38 -21.90
N ARG A 282 -21.69 -13.85 -20.78
CA ARG A 282 -23.05 -13.27 -20.67
C ARG A 282 -23.31 -12.15 -21.67
N VAL A 283 -22.33 -11.26 -21.87
CA VAL A 283 -22.43 -10.11 -22.78
C VAL A 283 -21.64 -10.28 -24.08
N ARG A 284 -21.25 -11.53 -24.39
CA ARG A 284 -20.58 -11.97 -25.63
C ARG A 284 -19.32 -11.16 -25.97
N ILE A 285 -18.49 -10.84 -24.98
CA ILE A 285 -17.17 -10.21 -25.20
C ILE A 285 -16.19 -11.30 -25.60
N PRO A 286 -15.45 -11.15 -26.72
CA PRO A 286 -14.32 -12.01 -27.02
C PRO A 286 -13.33 -12.02 -25.85
N TYR A 287 -12.88 -13.21 -25.44
CA TYR A 287 -11.87 -13.33 -24.40
C TYR A 287 -10.92 -14.48 -24.70
N GLU A 288 -9.74 -14.43 -24.09
CA GLU A 288 -8.72 -15.47 -24.16
C GLU A 288 -8.19 -15.73 -22.76
N VAL A 289 -8.12 -17.00 -22.36
CA VAL A 289 -7.56 -17.40 -21.06
C VAL A 289 -6.12 -17.85 -21.28
N ILE A 290 -5.19 -17.24 -20.54
CA ILE A 290 -3.76 -17.47 -20.65
C ILE A 290 -3.27 -18.06 -19.34
N ALA A 291 -2.79 -19.30 -19.38
CA ALA A 291 -2.17 -19.94 -18.23
C ALA A 291 -0.77 -19.35 -17.97
N ALA A 292 -0.65 -18.48 -16.97
CA ALA A 292 0.60 -17.79 -16.64
C ALA A 292 0.69 -17.42 -15.15
N GLY A 293 1.89 -17.54 -14.58
CA GLY A 293 2.16 -17.15 -13.19
C GLY A 293 2.12 -15.64 -12.98
N ASP A 294 2.54 -14.85 -13.96
CA ASP A 294 2.56 -13.39 -13.91
C ASP A 294 2.49 -12.78 -15.31
N PHE A 295 2.32 -11.46 -15.38
CA PHE A 295 2.13 -10.73 -16.64
C PHE A 295 3.41 -10.59 -17.48
N ASN A 296 4.59 -10.80 -16.90
CA ASN A 296 5.86 -10.70 -17.63
C ASN A 296 6.22 -12.00 -18.37
N MET A 297 5.40 -13.05 -18.22
CA MET A 297 5.61 -14.32 -18.91
C MET A 297 5.53 -14.15 -20.44
N PRO A 298 6.40 -14.81 -21.22
CA PRO A 298 6.45 -14.65 -22.68
C PRO A 298 5.10 -14.85 -23.37
N GLN A 299 4.32 -15.87 -22.97
CA GLN A 299 3.01 -16.13 -23.55
C GLN A 299 1.99 -14.99 -23.33
N VAL A 300 2.13 -14.21 -22.25
CA VAL A 300 1.27 -13.05 -21.98
C VAL A 300 1.68 -11.89 -22.88
N VAL A 301 2.99 -11.66 -23.01
CA VAL A 301 3.56 -10.63 -23.90
C VAL A 301 3.15 -10.90 -25.35
N GLU A 302 3.32 -12.14 -25.82
CA GLU A 302 2.94 -12.56 -27.17
C GLU A 302 1.45 -12.40 -27.44
N ALA A 303 0.59 -12.78 -26.48
CA ALA A 303 -0.85 -12.61 -26.61
C ALA A 303 -1.22 -11.12 -26.76
N LEU A 304 -0.64 -10.26 -25.92
CA LEU A 304 -0.88 -8.82 -25.97
C LEU A 304 -0.36 -8.17 -27.27
N GLN A 305 0.77 -8.64 -27.81
CA GLN A 305 1.33 -8.16 -29.08
C GLN A 305 0.45 -8.47 -30.29
N LYS A 306 -0.21 -9.63 -30.32
CA LYS A 306 -1.10 -10.06 -31.41
C LYS A 306 -2.38 -9.23 -31.50
N GLU A 307 -2.73 -8.53 -30.43
CA GLU A 307 -3.94 -7.75 -30.38
C GLU A 307 -3.88 -6.49 -31.24
N LYS A 308 -5.04 -6.02 -31.72
CA LYS A 308 -5.14 -4.79 -32.51
C LYS A 308 -5.33 -3.52 -31.67
N GLY A 309 -5.90 -3.65 -30.47
CA GLY A 309 -6.21 -2.51 -29.62
C GLY A 309 -4.98 -1.66 -29.28
N LYS A 310 -5.17 -0.34 -29.12
CA LYS A 310 -4.11 0.59 -28.70
C LYS A 310 -4.02 0.69 -27.18
N TYR A 311 -5.17 0.75 -26.51
CA TYR A 311 -5.31 0.92 -25.07
C TYR A 311 -5.73 -0.38 -24.41
N TYR A 312 -5.02 -0.77 -23.35
CA TYR A 312 -5.34 -1.97 -22.58
C TYR A 312 -5.50 -1.62 -21.12
N VAL A 313 -6.69 -1.83 -20.57
CA VAL A 313 -6.91 -1.67 -19.13
C VAL A 313 -6.19 -2.81 -18.40
N PHE A 314 -5.20 -2.46 -17.59
CA PHE A 314 -4.44 -3.39 -16.78
C PHE A 314 -5.08 -3.56 -15.39
N SER A 315 -5.56 -4.77 -15.11
CA SER A 315 -6.01 -5.18 -13.78
C SER A 315 -5.21 -6.39 -13.30
N GLY A 316 -3.93 -6.18 -13.05
CA GLY A 316 -3.00 -7.16 -12.48
C GLY A 316 -2.29 -6.71 -11.20
N SER A 317 -1.39 -7.54 -10.71
CA SER A 317 -0.50 -7.20 -9.59
C SER A 317 0.95 -7.40 -10.02
N GLY A 318 1.86 -6.66 -9.39
CA GLY A 318 3.30 -6.75 -9.67
C GLY A 318 3.82 -5.60 -10.53
N ILE A 319 5.15 -5.58 -10.67
CA ILE A 319 5.87 -4.63 -11.50
C ILE A 319 5.99 -5.23 -12.91
N LEU A 320 5.67 -4.43 -13.92
CA LEU A 320 5.79 -4.81 -15.32
C LEU A 320 7.22 -4.59 -15.82
N GLN A 321 7.75 -5.58 -16.51
CA GLN A 321 9.08 -5.57 -17.11
C GLN A 321 9.05 -4.94 -18.50
N GLU A 322 10.24 -4.68 -19.05
CA GLU A 322 10.42 -3.99 -20.32
C GLU A 322 9.67 -4.69 -21.46
N GLU A 323 9.66 -6.03 -21.48
CA GLU A 323 9.09 -6.84 -22.55
C GLU A 323 7.59 -6.59 -22.73
N ILE A 324 6.81 -6.51 -21.64
CA ILE A 324 5.38 -6.21 -21.72
C ILE A 324 5.11 -4.72 -21.96
N LEU A 325 5.94 -3.83 -21.40
CA LEU A 325 5.80 -2.38 -21.57
C LEU A 325 6.11 -1.95 -23.01
N SER A 326 7.00 -2.67 -23.70
CA SER A 326 7.43 -2.39 -25.07
C SER A 326 6.64 -3.14 -26.15
N THR A 327 5.47 -3.70 -25.81
CA THR A 327 4.52 -4.30 -26.77
C THR A 327 3.86 -3.29 -27.73
N GLY A 328 4.13 -2.00 -27.56
CA GLY A 328 3.47 -0.91 -28.30
C GLY A 328 2.07 -0.58 -27.78
N LYS A 329 1.59 -1.27 -26.74
CA LYS A 329 0.30 -1.02 -26.11
C LYS A 329 0.40 0.06 -25.03
N LYS A 330 -0.65 0.85 -24.88
CA LYS A 330 -0.80 1.79 -23.76
C LYS A 330 -1.58 1.11 -22.64
N LEU A 331 -0.84 0.59 -21.65
CA LEU A 331 -1.40 -0.06 -20.47
C LEU A 331 -1.95 0.99 -19.49
N ILE A 332 -3.27 1.01 -19.29
CA ILE A 332 -3.97 1.92 -18.39
C ILE A 332 -4.14 1.23 -17.05
N HIS A 333 -3.51 1.79 -16.01
CA HIS A 333 -3.77 1.39 -14.64
C HIS A 333 -4.59 2.45 -13.93
N VAL A 334 -5.56 2.03 -13.10
CA VAL A 334 -6.21 2.94 -12.15
C VAL A 334 -5.76 2.57 -10.75
N HIS A 335 -4.95 3.44 -10.16
CA HIS A 335 -4.37 3.31 -8.83
C HIS A 335 -5.25 3.98 -7.77
N PRO A 336 -5.43 3.38 -6.58
CA PRO A 336 -6.22 3.99 -5.52
C PRO A 336 -5.40 4.95 -4.67
N GLY A 337 -5.20 6.14 -5.22
CA GLY A 337 -4.57 7.30 -4.58
C GLY A 337 -4.41 8.43 -5.60
N ILE A 338 -4.22 9.65 -5.12
CA ILE A 338 -3.84 10.80 -5.96
C ILE A 338 -2.31 10.79 -6.10
N VAL A 339 -1.80 10.48 -7.29
CA VAL A 339 -0.36 10.56 -7.58
C VAL A 339 0.04 11.98 -8.01
N PRO A 340 1.27 12.45 -7.70
CA PRO A 340 2.38 11.71 -7.09
C PRO A 340 2.28 11.51 -5.57
N GLN A 341 1.37 12.20 -4.87
CA GLN A 341 1.36 12.26 -3.41
C GLN A 341 1.24 10.88 -2.75
N TYR A 342 0.42 9.99 -3.31
CA TYR A 342 0.17 8.64 -2.80
C TYR A 342 0.52 7.58 -3.83
N ARG A 343 1.82 7.29 -4.04
CA ARG A 343 2.27 6.15 -4.87
C ARG A 343 2.44 4.89 -4.02
N GLY A 344 2.31 3.71 -4.62
CA GLY A 344 2.62 2.42 -4.00
C GLY A 344 1.38 1.62 -3.62
N SER A 345 1.31 1.17 -2.36
CA SER A 345 0.28 0.21 -1.93
C SER A 345 -0.67 0.79 -0.89
N THR A 346 -1.93 0.32 -0.89
CA THR A 346 -2.97 0.69 0.10
C THR A 346 -3.15 2.21 0.25
N CYS A 347 -2.88 2.96 -0.82
CA CYS A 347 -2.79 4.42 -0.82
C CYS A 347 -4.11 5.10 -0.45
N PHE A 348 -5.26 4.52 -0.78
CA PHE A 348 -6.56 5.07 -0.39
C PHE A 348 -6.76 5.11 1.13
N LEU A 349 -6.15 4.19 1.89
CA LEU A 349 -6.22 4.21 3.35
C LEU A 349 -5.34 5.34 3.91
N TYR A 350 -4.17 5.56 3.31
CA TYR A 350 -3.33 6.69 3.69
C TYR A 350 -3.99 8.02 3.37
N SER A 351 -4.58 8.19 2.19
CA SER A 351 -5.30 9.43 1.85
C SER A 351 -6.52 9.64 2.75
N LEU A 352 -7.22 8.55 3.11
CA LEU A 352 -8.35 8.62 4.03
C LEU A 352 -7.93 9.06 5.43
N LEU A 353 -6.79 8.55 5.94
CA LEU A 353 -6.25 8.93 7.24
C LEU A 353 -5.68 10.35 7.26
N ALA A 354 -5.07 10.81 6.16
CA ALA A 354 -4.44 12.13 6.08
C ALA A 354 -5.44 13.26 5.78
N GLU A 355 -6.39 13.01 4.87
CA GLU A 355 -7.20 14.06 4.25
C GLU A 355 -8.71 13.84 4.41
N GLY A 356 -9.12 12.71 4.98
CA GLY A 356 -10.52 12.33 5.10
C GLY A 356 -11.22 12.09 3.77
N LYS A 357 -10.45 11.76 2.74
CA LYS A 357 -10.94 11.48 1.39
C LYS A 357 -10.23 10.28 0.80
N CYS A 358 -10.95 9.58 -0.08
CA CYS A 358 -10.35 8.59 -0.96
C CYS A 358 -10.01 9.25 -2.30
N GLY A 359 -9.13 8.64 -3.07
CA GLY A 359 -8.78 9.10 -4.40
C GLY A 359 -8.43 7.96 -5.33
N ALA A 360 -8.57 8.18 -6.62
CA ALA A 360 -8.09 7.28 -7.65
C ALA A 360 -7.49 8.05 -8.83
N THR A 361 -6.39 7.53 -9.37
CA THR A 361 -5.70 8.08 -10.53
C THR A 361 -5.58 7.04 -11.62
N ALA A 362 -6.06 7.36 -12.81
CA ALA A 362 -5.73 6.62 -14.02
C ALA A 362 -4.45 7.17 -14.64
N PHE A 363 -3.52 6.30 -15.01
CA PHE A 363 -2.29 6.65 -15.71
C PHE A 363 -1.84 5.55 -16.67
N PHE A 364 -0.95 5.89 -17.60
CA PHE A 364 -0.26 4.90 -18.44
C PHE A 364 0.91 4.30 -17.68
N MET A 365 0.96 2.98 -17.54
CA MET A 365 2.04 2.31 -16.81
C MET A 365 3.40 2.53 -17.48
N ASP A 366 4.44 2.61 -16.65
CA ASP A 366 5.85 2.67 -17.01
C ASP A 366 6.65 1.72 -16.09
N ALA A 367 7.98 1.78 -16.15
CA ALA A 367 8.87 0.93 -15.35
C ALA A 367 8.92 1.32 -13.86
N GLY A 368 8.38 2.48 -13.48
CA GLY A 368 8.39 2.95 -12.10
C GLY A 368 7.15 2.55 -11.30
N ILE A 369 7.16 2.84 -10.00
CA ILE A 369 6.02 2.56 -9.11
C ILE A 369 5.06 3.75 -9.19
N ASP A 370 4.00 3.59 -9.97
CA ASP A 370 2.93 4.58 -10.17
C ASP A 370 3.46 5.96 -10.64
N THR A 371 4.53 5.97 -11.44
CA THR A 371 5.18 7.19 -11.96
C THR A 371 4.66 7.64 -13.32
N GLY A 372 3.91 6.76 -13.99
CA GLY A 372 3.45 6.98 -15.36
C GLY A 372 2.55 8.21 -15.57
N LYS A 373 2.39 8.59 -16.84
CA LYS A 373 1.63 9.79 -17.25
C LYS A 373 0.17 9.70 -16.84
N VAL A 374 -0.28 10.70 -16.07
CA VAL A 374 -1.64 10.79 -15.52
C VAL A 374 -2.65 11.15 -16.59
N ILE A 375 -3.70 10.33 -16.72
CA ILE A 375 -4.83 10.54 -17.64
C ILE A 375 -5.95 11.30 -16.93
N LEU A 376 -6.35 10.84 -15.74
CA LEU A 376 -7.48 11.39 -14.98
C LEU A 376 -7.33 11.10 -13.48
N GLN A 377 -7.79 12.04 -12.64
CA GLN A 377 -7.76 11.93 -11.18
C GLN A 377 -9.11 12.34 -10.61
N ARG A 378 -9.58 11.61 -9.59
CA ARG A 378 -10.79 11.95 -8.84
C ARG A 378 -10.60 11.69 -7.36
N GLU A 379 -11.11 12.62 -6.56
CA GLU A 379 -11.34 12.44 -5.14
C GLU A 379 -12.76 11.93 -4.90
N PHE A 380 -12.92 11.17 -3.84
CA PHE A 380 -14.18 10.59 -3.38
C PHE A 380 -14.31 10.82 -1.88
N LEU A 381 -15.55 11.04 -1.44
CA LEU A 381 -15.85 11.00 -0.02
C LEU A 381 -15.69 9.57 0.52
N PRO A 382 -15.51 9.37 1.83
CA PRO A 382 -15.53 8.03 2.42
C PRO A 382 -16.86 7.30 2.14
N PRO A 383 -16.88 5.95 2.14
CA PRO A 383 -18.13 5.20 1.99
C PRO A 383 -19.00 5.26 3.26
N ASP A 384 -20.23 4.73 3.16
CA ASP A 384 -21.04 4.45 4.34
C ASP A 384 -20.43 3.33 5.22
N GLU A 385 -20.87 3.28 6.48
CA GLU A 385 -20.32 2.42 7.52
C GLU A 385 -20.40 0.92 7.19
N GLU A 386 -21.43 0.52 6.43
CA GLU A 386 -21.67 -0.87 6.07
C GLU A 386 -20.79 -1.37 4.93
N THR A 387 -20.21 -0.46 4.15
CA THR A 387 -19.43 -0.82 2.96
C THR A 387 -18.02 -1.29 3.35
N ASP A 388 -17.62 -2.46 2.87
CA ASP A 388 -16.24 -2.95 3.00
C ASP A 388 -15.29 -2.08 2.17
N ILE A 389 -14.45 -1.30 2.84
CA ILE A 389 -13.61 -0.29 2.18
C ILE A 389 -12.56 -0.90 1.25
N ASP A 390 -11.99 -2.05 1.60
CA ASP A 390 -10.90 -2.68 0.84
C ASP A 390 -11.43 -3.57 -0.29
N ARG A 391 -12.45 -4.38 0.01
CA ARG A 391 -12.96 -5.37 -0.95
C ARG A 391 -13.97 -4.76 -1.90
N VAL A 392 -14.69 -3.70 -1.50
CA VAL A 392 -15.76 -3.12 -2.29
C VAL A 392 -15.44 -1.70 -2.71
N TYR A 393 -15.21 -0.80 -1.76
CA TYR A 393 -15.13 0.63 -2.07
C TYR A 393 -13.92 1.00 -2.93
N ASP A 394 -12.73 0.48 -2.60
CA ASP A 394 -11.51 0.64 -3.42
C ASP A 394 -11.76 0.26 -4.89
N ASN A 395 -12.33 -0.93 -5.11
CA ASN A 395 -12.61 -1.44 -6.45
C ASN A 395 -13.65 -0.58 -7.18
N TYR A 396 -14.67 -0.12 -6.46
CA TYR A 396 -15.71 0.75 -7.00
C TYR A 396 -15.17 2.11 -7.46
N ILE A 397 -14.45 2.86 -6.61
CA ILE A 397 -13.97 4.21 -6.97
C ILE A 397 -13.00 4.19 -8.16
N ARG A 398 -12.16 3.14 -8.23
CA ARG A 398 -11.26 2.91 -9.37
C ARG A 398 -12.05 2.61 -10.64
N ALA A 399 -13.11 1.82 -10.55
CA ALA A 399 -13.99 1.54 -11.68
C ALA A 399 -14.72 2.80 -12.17
N GLN A 400 -15.12 3.71 -11.27
CA GLN A 400 -15.71 4.99 -11.65
C GLN A 400 -14.72 5.87 -12.43
N VAL A 401 -13.47 5.97 -11.97
CA VAL A 401 -12.40 6.66 -12.71
C VAL A 401 -12.16 6.01 -14.07
N LEU A 402 -12.17 4.68 -14.15
CA LEU A 402 -12.03 3.96 -15.42
C LEU A 402 -13.17 4.30 -16.40
N VAL A 403 -14.41 4.35 -15.93
CA VAL A 403 -15.57 4.75 -16.74
C VAL A 403 -15.38 6.16 -17.31
N GLU A 404 -14.87 7.10 -16.51
CA GLU A 404 -14.57 8.46 -17.00
C GLU A 404 -13.45 8.47 -18.04
N VAL A 405 -12.40 7.66 -17.85
CA VAL A 405 -11.32 7.51 -18.85
C VAL A 405 -11.87 6.96 -20.17
N VAL A 406 -12.71 5.92 -20.14
CA VAL A 406 -13.31 5.38 -21.35
C VAL A 406 -14.28 6.37 -21.99
N THR A 407 -15.05 7.11 -21.19
CA THR A 407 -15.90 8.21 -21.69
C THR A 407 -15.07 9.26 -22.43
N LYS A 408 -13.91 9.64 -21.88
CA LYS A 408 -12.96 10.57 -22.51
C LYS A 408 -12.44 9.99 -23.83
N LEU A 409 -12.03 8.72 -23.85
CA LEU A 409 -11.58 8.03 -25.07
C LEU A 409 -12.66 8.03 -26.15
N VAL A 410 -13.91 7.75 -25.80
CA VAL A 410 -15.03 7.76 -26.76
C VAL A 410 -15.28 9.16 -27.33
N LYS A 411 -15.17 10.19 -26.49
CA LYS A 411 -15.42 11.58 -26.90
C LYS A 411 -14.28 12.16 -27.76
N GLU A 412 -13.04 11.87 -27.40
CA GLU A 412 -11.84 12.50 -27.97
C GLU A 412 -11.13 11.62 -29.01
N GLY A 413 -11.45 10.33 -29.08
CA GLY A 413 -10.79 9.35 -29.96
C GLY A 413 -9.38 8.96 -29.53
N THR A 414 -8.79 9.65 -28.56
CA THR A 414 -7.46 9.38 -28.01
C THR A 414 -7.41 9.69 -26.52
N LEU A 415 -6.35 9.21 -25.85
CA LEU A 415 -6.06 9.52 -24.46
C LEU A 415 -4.66 10.12 -24.38
N GLU A 416 -4.57 11.28 -23.75
CA GLU A 416 -3.30 11.95 -23.45
C GLU A 416 -3.06 11.92 -21.95
N GLY A 417 -1.78 11.84 -21.59
CA GLY A 417 -1.36 11.83 -20.19
C GLY A 417 -0.39 12.97 -19.90
N ARG A 418 -0.48 13.54 -18.69
CA ARG A 418 0.42 14.57 -18.19
C ARG A 418 1.51 13.98 -17.29
N GLU A 419 2.72 14.54 -17.37
CA GLU A 419 3.82 14.15 -16.48
C GLU A 419 3.53 14.51 -15.02
N GLN A 420 4.02 13.68 -14.11
CA GLN A 420 3.99 13.96 -12.68
C GLN A 420 5.20 14.85 -12.33
N LYS A 421 4.96 16.14 -12.04
CA LYS A 421 6.02 17.14 -11.85
C LYS A 421 6.67 17.13 -10.46
N GLU A 422 6.00 16.58 -9.46
CA GLU A 422 6.45 16.60 -8.06
C GLU A 422 6.99 15.22 -7.64
N GLU A 423 7.96 15.23 -6.72
CA GLU A 423 8.38 14.00 -6.04
C GLU A 423 7.35 13.62 -4.98
N GLY A 424 6.84 12.40 -5.07
CA GLY A 424 5.87 11.85 -4.14
C GLY A 424 6.48 10.98 -3.04
N GLU A 425 5.65 10.60 -2.08
CA GLU A 425 5.98 9.53 -1.13
C GLU A 425 5.59 8.17 -1.72
N THR A 426 6.44 7.17 -1.51
CA THR A 426 6.10 5.78 -1.85
C THR A 426 5.62 5.09 -0.59
N TYR A 427 4.33 4.76 -0.59
CA TYR A 427 3.65 4.03 0.47
C TYR A 427 3.73 2.52 0.25
N TYR A 428 3.83 1.80 1.36
CA TYR A 428 3.81 0.34 1.41
C TYR A 428 2.54 -0.12 2.10
N VAL A 429 2.23 -1.42 2.00
CA VAL A 429 1.04 -2.04 2.62
C VAL A 429 0.88 -1.54 4.04
N ILE A 430 -0.26 -0.91 4.33
CA ILE A 430 -0.51 -0.25 5.61
C ILE A 430 -0.55 -1.25 6.77
N HIS A 431 -0.11 -0.82 7.95
CA HIS A 431 -0.24 -1.63 9.16
C HIS A 431 -1.72 -1.85 9.55
N PRO A 432 -2.12 -3.05 10.03
CA PRO A 432 -3.52 -3.34 10.38
C PRO A 432 -4.14 -2.38 11.41
N VAL A 433 -3.38 -1.88 12.38
CA VAL A 433 -3.88 -0.86 13.33
C VAL A 433 -4.36 0.40 12.61
N LEU A 434 -3.58 0.91 11.65
CA LEU A 434 -3.96 2.10 10.90
C LEU A 434 -5.13 1.82 9.96
N ARG A 435 -5.21 0.61 9.40
CA ARG A 435 -6.36 0.16 8.62
C ARG A 435 -7.63 0.07 9.47
N VAL A 436 -7.55 -0.48 10.68
CA VAL A 436 -8.66 -0.52 11.63
C VAL A 436 -9.07 0.90 12.02
N ILE A 437 -8.11 1.80 12.28
CA ILE A 437 -8.43 3.22 12.51
C ILE A 437 -9.17 3.80 11.31
N ALA A 438 -8.65 3.62 10.09
CA ALA A 438 -9.29 4.09 8.87
C ALA A 438 -10.70 3.48 8.65
N GLY A 439 -10.90 2.21 9.04
CA GLY A 439 -12.17 1.52 8.88
C GLY A 439 -13.20 1.77 9.99
N VAL A 440 -12.77 1.94 11.24
CA VAL A 440 -13.62 2.14 12.43
C VAL A 440 -13.99 3.61 12.62
N TYR A 441 -13.09 4.56 12.34
CA TYR A 441 -13.39 5.99 12.56
C TYR A 441 -14.45 6.56 11.61
N TYR A 442 -14.66 5.93 10.44
CA TYR A 442 -15.76 6.27 9.52
C TYR A 442 -16.99 5.36 9.72
N ARG A 443 -16.98 4.47 10.72
CA ARG A 443 -18.12 3.65 11.16
C ARG A 443 -18.83 4.20 12.40
N GLY A 444 -18.53 5.43 12.80
CA GLY A 444 -19.27 6.13 13.87
C GLY A 444 -19.32 5.41 15.23
N SER A 445 -18.44 4.42 15.47
CA SER A 445 -18.47 3.53 16.65
C SER A 445 -17.23 3.67 17.54
#